data_AF-A0AA46NW82-F1
#
_entry.id   AF-A0AA46NW82-F1
#
_cell.length_a   1.000
_cell.length_b   1.000
_cell.length_c   1.000
_cell.angle_alpha   90.00
_cell.angle_beta   90.00
_cell.angle_gamma   90.00
#
_symmetry.space_group_name_H-M   'P 1'
#
loop_
_entity.id
_entity.type
_entity.pdbx_description
1 polymer ?
#
loop_
_entity_poly.entity_id
_entity_poly.type
_entity_poly.pdbx_seq_one_letter_code
_entity_poly.pdbx_strand_id
1 'polypeptide(L)'
;MIRFQFFPRSQGIIKPIRDIISCFEIEAENIKSPDFSYSSNEVLEIVRPHLEGIGFTCEKGKSKDKKINVPVLFGYDNKIDKCFNADAISNDGKIVIEVEAGRATENNQFLKDIFQACMMFEVEYLVIVVRNIYRGHKDFEIIHTFLETLYISNRLHLPLKGILLIGY
;
A
#
# COMPACT_ATOMS: atom_id res chain seq x y z
N MET A 1 -5.71 -16.18 5.22
CA MET A 1 -5.98 -16.44 3.80
C MET A 1 -5.88 -15.13 3.07
N ILE A 2 -4.97 -15.00 2.09
CA ILE A 2 -4.83 -13.78 1.32
C ILE A 2 -6.10 -13.55 0.48
N ARG A 3 -6.61 -12.33 0.51
CA ARG A 3 -7.67 -11.81 -0.36
C ARG A 3 -7.13 -10.57 -1.06
N PHE A 4 -7.53 -10.32 -2.29
CA PHE A 4 -7.17 -9.07 -2.96
C PHE A 4 -8.26 -8.59 -3.90
N GLN A 5 -8.27 -7.28 -4.15
CA GLN A 5 -9.06 -6.66 -5.20
C GLN A 5 -8.27 -5.51 -5.80
N PHE A 6 -8.23 -5.47 -7.14
CA PHE A 6 -7.68 -4.36 -7.89
C PHE A 6 -8.80 -3.41 -8.32
N PHE A 7 -8.56 -2.10 -8.18
CA PHE A 7 -9.49 -1.05 -8.55
C PHE A 7 -8.89 -0.11 -9.61
N PRO A 8 -9.70 0.36 -10.57
CA PRO A 8 -11.11 0.02 -10.76
C PRO A 8 -11.29 -1.43 -11.23
N ARG A 9 -12.41 -2.06 -10.86
CA ARG A 9 -12.71 -3.48 -11.17
C ARG A 9 -12.91 -3.77 -12.66
N SER A 10 -12.98 -2.72 -13.49
CA SER A 10 -13.00 -2.80 -14.95
C SER A 10 -11.62 -3.05 -15.57
N GLN A 11 -10.55 -3.04 -14.77
CA GLN A 11 -9.18 -3.27 -15.21
C GLN A 11 -8.62 -4.57 -14.61
N GLY A 12 -7.84 -5.29 -15.41
CA GLY A 12 -7.07 -6.45 -14.95
C GLY A 12 -5.76 -6.03 -14.28
N ILE A 13 -5.23 -6.89 -13.41
CA ILE A 13 -3.90 -6.68 -12.84
C ILE A 13 -2.80 -6.87 -13.90
N ILE A 14 -1.74 -6.09 -13.78
CA ILE A 14 -0.51 -6.23 -14.58
C ILE A 14 0.51 -7.12 -13.85
N LYS A 15 1.55 -7.57 -14.57
CA LYS A 15 2.57 -8.46 -14.01
C LYS A 15 3.21 -7.95 -12.70
N PRO A 16 3.67 -6.68 -12.59
CA PRO A 16 4.21 -6.17 -11.33
C PRO A 16 3.23 -6.30 -10.14
N ILE A 17 1.94 -6.04 -10.37
CA ILE A 17 0.89 -6.16 -9.35
C ILE A 17 0.67 -7.63 -8.95
N ARG A 18 0.73 -8.57 -9.91
CA ARG A 18 0.69 -10.01 -9.63
C ARG A 18 1.89 -10.45 -8.79
N ASP A 19 3.08 -10.00 -9.14
CA ASP A 19 4.32 -10.38 -8.45
C ASP A 19 4.28 -9.92 -6.97
N ILE A 20 3.74 -8.72 -6.69
CA ILE A 20 3.51 -8.24 -5.32
C ILE A 20 2.53 -9.14 -4.56
N ILE A 21 1.40 -9.52 -5.17
CA ILE A 21 0.43 -10.44 -4.54
C ILE A 21 1.12 -11.74 -4.15
N SER A 22 1.94 -12.29 -5.04
CA SER A 22 2.68 -13.53 -4.78
C SER A 22 3.66 -13.42 -3.61
N CYS A 23 4.29 -12.26 -3.37
CA CYS A 23 5.11 -12.04 -2.17
C CYS A 23 4.32 -12.23 -0.87
N PHE A 24 3.08 -11.73 -0.80
CA PHE A 24 2.22 -11.90 0.37
C PHE A 24 1.61 -13.31 0.46
N GLU A 25 1.37 -13.96 -0.67
CA GLU A 25 0.91 -15.36 -0.70
C GLU A 25 1.95 -16.33 -0.14
N ILE A 26 3.24 -16.11 -0.44
CA ILE A 26 4.36 -16.94 0.08
C ILE A 26 4.39 -16.89 1.61
N GLU A 27 4.20 -15.71 2.20
CA GLU A 27 4.26 -15.48 3.64
C GLU A 27 2.91 -15.58 4.35
N ALA A 28 1.86 -16.03 3.65
CA ALA A 28 0.49 -16.03 4.16
C ALA A 28 0.33 -16.75 5.51
N GLU A 29 1.05 -17.87 5.70
CA GLU A 29 1.04 -18.63 6.96
C GLU A 29 1.89 -18.00 8.06
N ASN A 30 2.80 -17.08 7.73
CA ASN A 30 3.64 -16.39 8.70
C ASN A 30 3.06 -15.03 9.12
N ILE A 31 2.11 -14.47 8.37
CA ILE A 31 1.50 -13.17 8.68
C ILE A 31 0.01 -13.24 9.04
N LYS A 32 -0.60 -14.42 8.98
CA LYS A 32 -2.05 -14.61 9.15
C LYS A 32 -2.59 -13.96 10.44
N SER A 33 -3.57 -13.07 10.24
CA SER A 33 -4.20 -12.26 11.29
C SER A 33 -4.77 -13.02 12.50
N PRO A 34 -5.31 -14.27 12.38
CA PRO A 34 -5.81 -15.01 13.54
C PRO A 34 -4.71 -15.46 14.50
N ASP A 35 -3.51 -15.75 13.98
CA ASP A 35 -2.45 -16.41 14.75
C ASP A 35 -1.39 -15.41 15.21
N PHE A 36 -1.30 -14.25 14.54
CA PHE A 36 -0.29 -13.24 14.82
C PHE A 36 -0.86 -11.84 15.02
N SER A 37 -0.24 -11.10 15.95
CA SER A 37 -0.58 -9.69 16.22
C SER A 37 0.55 -8.73 15.82
N TYR A 38 1.18 -8.96 14.68
CA TYR A 38 2.25 -8.12 14.17
C TYR A 38 1.82 -6.69 13.85
N SER A 39 2.69 -5.73 14.14
CA SER A 39 2.62 -4.36 13.66
C SER A 39 2.93 -4.27 12.16
N SER A 40 2.60 -3.14 11.53
CA SER A 40 2.88 -2.91 10.11
C SER A 40 4.33 -3.17 9.73
N ASN A 41 5.28 -2.68 10.53
CA ASN A 41 6.70 -2.87 10.31
C ASN A 41 7.13 -4.34 10.40
N GLU A 42 6.54 -5.12 11.31
CA GLU A 42 6.85 -6.55 11.45
C GLU A 42 6.32 -7.34 10.26
N VAL A 43 5.11 -7.03 9.77
CA VAL A 43 4.57 -7.64 8.54
C VAL A 43 5.43 -7.28 7.33
N LEU A 44 5.80 -6.00 7.18
CA LEU A 44 6.70 -5.56 6.11
C LEU A 44 8.04 -6.27 6.20
N GLU A 45 8.60 -6.45 7.39
CA GLU A 45 9.88 -7.11 7.59
C GLU A 45 9.88 -8.60 7.18
N ILE A 46 8.77 -9.30 7.43
CA ILE A 46 8.58 -10.69 6.99
C ILE A 46 8.52 -10.79 5.46
N VAL A 47 7.79 -9.88 4.80
CA VAL A 47 7.58 -9.92 3.34
C VAL A 47 8.71 -9.25 2.55
N ARG A 48 9.53 -8.41 3.21
CA ARG A 48 10.62 -7.61 2.62
C ARG A 48 11.55 -8.42 1.70
N PRO A 49 12.08 -9.61 2.07
CA PRO A 49 13.01 -10.33 1.21
C PRO A 49 12.43 -10.65 -0.17
N HIS A 50 11.12 -10.95 -0.23
CA HIS A 50 10.43 -11.24 -1.48
C HIS A 50 10.18 -9.98 -2.30
N LEU A 51 9.81 -8.87 -1.64
CA LEU A 51 9.62 -7.57 -2.29
C LEU A 51 10.95 -7.03 -2.86
N GLU A 52 12.03 -7.08 -2.09
CA GLU A 52 13.38 -6.72 -2.55
C GLU A 52 13.79 -7.62 -3.74
N GLY A 53 13.44 -8.91 -3.71
CA GLY A 53 13.67 -9.85 -4.81
C GLY A 53 12.98 -9.49 -6.14
N ILE A 54 11.86 -8.77 -6.10
CA ILE A 54 11.15 -8.26 -7.29
C ILE A 54 11.45 -6.78 -7.59
N GLY A 55 12.48 -6.21 -6.96
CA GLY A 55 12.95 -4.86 -7.26
C GLY A 55 12.20 -3.75 -6.52
N PHE A 56 11.80 -3.99 -5.28
CA PHE A 56 11.34 -2.95 -4.37
C PHE A 56 12.44 -2.54 -3.39
N THR A 57 12.42 -1.27 -3.01
CA THR A 57 13.09 -0.79 -1.80
C THR A 57 12.05 -0.71 -0.69
N CYS A 58 12.32 -1.32 0.47
CA CYS A 58 11.43 -1.28 1.64
C CYS A 58 12.05 -0.53 2.81
N GLU A 59 11.24 0.15 3.62
CA GLU A 59 11.72 0.84 4.81
C GLU A 59 12.30 -0.15 5.84
N LYS A 60 13.34 0.31 6.55
CA LYS A 60 14.08 -0.49 7.54
C LYS A 60 13.88 0.05 8.95
N GLY A 61 12.63 0.13 9.40
CA GLY A 61 12.26 0.50 10.77
C GLY A 61 12.02 2.00 10.98
N LYS A 62 11.77 2.40 12.24
CA LYS A 62 11.09 3.67 12.59
C LYS A 62 11.93 4.96 12.57
N SER A 63 13.25 4.90 12.43
CA SER A 63 14.10 6.11 12.44
C SER A 63 13.92 6.93 11.16
N LYS A 64 13.89 8.27 11.25
CA LYS A 64 13.69 9.18 10.11
C LYS A 64 14.62 8.91 8.92
N ASP A 65 15.86 8.50 9.17
CA ASP A 65 16.86 8.22 8.12
C ASP A 65 16.64 6.89 7.39
N LYS A 66 15.64 6.11 7.80
CA LYS A 66 15.31 4.79 7.23
C LYS A 66 13.95 4.75 6.54
N LYS A 67 13.30 5.90 6.41
CA LYS A 67 12.05 6.06 5.66
C LYS A 67 12.32 6.31 4.20
N ILE A 68 11.44 5.81 3.34
CA ILE A 68 11.52 6.06 1.90
C ILE A 68 10.79 7.36 1.60
N ASN A 69 11.56 8.40 1.28
CA ASN A 69 11.01 9.71 0.94
C ASN A 69 10.66 9.76 -0.55
N VAL A 70 9.37 9.90 -0.85
CA VAL A 70 8.85 10.08 -2.21
C VAL A 70 8.55 11.57 -2.44
N PRO A 71 9.18 12.23 -3.42
CA PRO A 71 8.98 13.66 -3.68
C PRO A 71 7.53 13.99 -4.01
N VAL A 72 7.02 15.12 -3.51
CA VAL A 72 5.66 15.62 -3.80
C VAL A 72 5.65 17.10 -4.21
N LEU A 73 6.71 17.84 -3.90
CA LEU A 73 6.84 19.25 -4.26
C LEU A 73 8.30 19.58 -4.56
N PHE A 74 8.52 20.31 -5.64
CA PHE A 74 9.83 20.79 -6.07
C PHE A 74 9.84 22.32 -6.01
N GLY A 75 10.84 22.88 -5.35
CA GLY A 75 11.05 24.32 -5.20
C GLY A 75 12.01 24.88 -6.26
N TYR A 76 12.64 26.01 -5.94
CA TYR A 76 13.63 26.64 -6.82
C TYR A 76 14.78 25.67 -7.15
N ASP A 77 15.27 25.76 -8.39
CA ASP A 77 16.32 24.89 -8.94
C ASP A 77 16.00 23.39 -8.88
N ASN A 78 14.71 23.04 -8.95
CA ASN A 78 14.21 21.67 -8.90
C ASN A 78 14.61 20.90 -7.63
N LYS A 79 14.89 21.61 -6.53
CA LYS A 79 15.18 21.00 -5.24
C LYS A 79 13.90 20.45 -4.64
N ILE A 80 13.95 19.24 -4.09
CA ILE A 80 12.81 18.65 -3.40
C ILE A 80 12.51 19.48 -2.15
N ASP A 81 11.33 20.06 -2.09
CA ASP A 81 10.86 20.92 -1.00
C ASP A 81 10.00 20.12 0.00
N LYS A 82 9.27 19.12 -0.50
CA LYS A 82 8.44 18.24 0.34
C LYS A 82 8.43 16.82 -0.18
N CYS A 83 8.42 15.88 0.76
CA CYS A 83 8.22 14.45 0.51
C CYS A 83 7.08 13.90 1.37
N PHE A 84 6.52 12.78 0.92
CA PHE A 84 5.80 11.84 1.79
C PHE A 84 6.61 10.56 1.96
N ASN A 85 6.29 9.79 3.00
CA ASN A 85 6.96 8.52 3.25
C ASN A 85 6.10 7.40 2.69
N ALA A 86 6.75 6.36 2.15
CA ALA A 86 6.12 5.09 1.80
C ALA A 86 6.81 3.93 2.53
N ASP A 87 6.08 2.85 2.76
CA ASP A 87 6.65 1.62 3.36
C ASP A 87 7.53 0.86 2.36
N ALA A 88 7.12 0.83 1.09
CA ALA A 88 7.96 0.34 -0.01
C ALA A 88 7.70 1.07 -1.32
N ILE A 89 8.70 1.13 -2.19
CA ILE A 89 8.60 1.70 -3.53
C ILE A 89 9.30 0.79 -4.56
N SER A 90 8.72 0.66 -5.75
CA SER A 90 9.37 -0.03 -6.87
C SER A 90 10.60 0.74 -7.36
N ASN A 91 11.56 0.04 -7.97
CA ASN A 91 12.79 0.64 -8.50
C ASN A 91 12.55 1.74 -9.55
N ASP A 92 11.43 1.68 -10.27
CA ASP A 92 11.02 2.71 -11.24
C ASP A 92 10.20 3.85 -10.63
N GLY A 93 9.93 3.82 -9.32
CA GLY A 93 9.18 4.84 -8.59
C GLY A 93 7.66 4.81 -8.77
N LYS A 94 7.13 3.89 -9.58
CA LYS A 94 5.73 3.94 -10.02
C LYS A 94 4.74 3.26 -9.09
N ILE A 95 5.20 2.36 -8.23
CA ILE A 95 4.35 1.58 -7.33
C ILE A 95 4.80 1.83 -5.90
N VAL A 96 3.87 2.29 -5.08
CA VAL A 96 4.07 2.43 -3.63
C VAL A 96 3.24 1.40 -2.88
N ILE A 97 3.79 0.86 -1.80
CA ILE A 97 3.10 -0.08 -0.90
C ILE A 97 2.99 0.57 0.47
N GLU A 98 1.82 0.46 1.08
CA GLU A 98 1.52 0.88 2.45
C GLU A 98 0.92 -0.31 3.20
N VAL A 99 1.56 -0.70 4.31
CA VAL A 99 1.14 -1.82 5.16
C VAL A 99 0.49 -1.27 6.41
N GLU A 100 -0.77 -1.59 6.64
CA GLU A 100 -1.52 -1.08 7.78
C GLU A 100 -2.16 -2.23 8.57
N ALA A 101 -1.43 -2.67 9.60
CA ALA A 101 -1.77 -3.85 10.39
C ALA A 101 -2.71 -3.59 11.58
N GLY A 102 -3.11 -2.35 11.86
CA GLY A 102 -3.96 -2.11 13.02
C GLY A 102 -4.79 -0.84 13.07
N ARG A 103 -4.56 0.16 12.23
CA ARG A 103 -5.39 1.38 12.25
C ARG A 103 -5.91 1.74 10.87
N ALA A 104 -6.06 0.76 9.99
CA ALA A 104 -6.44 0.99 8.61
C ALA A 104 -7.74 1.78 8.51
N THR A 105 -8.76 1.33 9.25
CA THR A 105 -10.09 1.96 9.28
C THR A 105 -10.26 2.96 10.42
N GLU A 106 -9.47 2.83 11.50
CA GLU A 106 -9.46 3.82 12.59
C GLU A 106 -9.00 5.19 12.07
N ASN A 107 -9.80 6.23 12.31
CA ASN A 107 -9.56 7.59 11.82
C ASN A 107 -9.36 7.73 10.30
N ASN A 108 -9.84 6.75 9.52
CA ASN A 108 -9.70 6.73 8.06
C ASN A 108 -8.24 6.83 7.59
N GLN A 109 -7.30 6.16 8.28
CA GLN A 109 -5.88 6.20 7.96
C GLN A 109 -5.62 5.86 6.48
N PHE A 110 -6.31 4.85 5.94
CA PHE A 110 -6.19 4.45 4.53
C PHE A 110 -6.50 5.59 3.53
N LEU A 111 -7.37 6.56 3.89
CA LEU A 111 -7.64 7.71 3.03
C LEU A 111 -6.42 8.60 2.91
N LYS A 112 -5.68 8.79 4.01
CA LYS A 112 -4.45 9.58 4.00
C LYS A 112 -3.44 8.96 3.03
N ASP A 113 -3.28 7.65 3.05
CA ASP A 113 -2.35 6.94 2.18
C ASP A 113 -2.74 7.10 0.70
N ILE A 114 -4.04 7.00 0.39
CA ILE A 114 -4.57 7.31 -0.96
C ILE A 114 -4.25 8.76 -1.36
N PHE A 115 -4.54 9.74 -0.49
CA PHE A 115 -4.27 11.15 -0.77
C PHE A 115 -2.78 11.42 -0.96
N GLN A 116 -1.92 10.81 -0.15
CA GLN A 116 -0.47 10.98 -0.24
C GLN A 116 0.07 10.38 -1.55
N ALA A 117 -0.32 9.15 -1.90
CA ALA A 117 0.07 8.52 -3.15
C ALA A 117 -0.36 9.35 -4.37
N CYS A 118 -1.55 9.98 -4.34
CA CYS A 118 -2.00 10.86 -5.42
C CYS A 118 -1.13 12.12 -5.62
N MET A 119 -0.38 12.52 -4.60
CA MET A 119 0.50 13.70 -4.65
C MET A 119 1.97 13.33 -4.92
N MET A 120 2.32 12.05 -4.82
CA MET A 120 3.69 11.58 -5.03
C MET A 120 4.05 11.66 -6.52
N PHE A 121 5.19 12.27 -6.81
CA PHE A 121 5.68 12.44 -8.18
C PHE A 121 5.93 11.07 -8.84
N GLU A 122 5.41 10.90 -10.06
CA GLU A 122 5.54 9.69 -10.91
C GLU A 122 4.90 8.40 -10.38
N VAL A 123 4.25 8.42 -9.21
CA VAL A 123 3.50 7.27 -8.69
C VAL A 123 2.25 7.03 -9.53
N GLU A 124 2.10 5.81 -10.03
CA GLU A 124 0.96 5.39 -10.86
C GLU A 124 0.06 4.37 -10.14
N TYR A 125 0.60 3.60 -9.19
CA TYR A 125 -0.15 2.56 -8.48
C TYR A 125 0.11 2.63 -6.97
N LEU A 126 -0.95 2.40 -6.20
CA LEU A 126 -0.89 2.24 -4.74
C LEU A 126 -1.31 0.82 -4.38
N VAL A 127 -0.53 0.17 -3.51
CA VAL A 127 -0.88 -1.09 -2.88
C VAL A 127 -1.13 -0.84 -1.40
N ILE A 128 -2.34 -1.14 -0.94
CA ILE A 128 -2.73 -1.05 0.47
C ILE A 128 -2.86 -2.46 1.01
N VAL A 129 -2.07 -2.80 2.03
CA VAL A 129 -2.08 -4.12 2.66
C VAL A 129 -2.64 -4.01 4.07
N VAL A 130 -3.77 -4.67 4.32
CA VAL A 130 -4.50 -4.59 5.59
C VAL A 130 -4.82 -5.97 6.11
N ARG A 131 -5.15 -6.06 7.40
CA ARG A 131 -5.71 -7.30 7.94
C ARG A 131 -7.10 -7.55 7.38
N ASN A 132 -7.45 -8.82 7.20
CA ASN A 132 -8.83 -9.18 6.91
C ASN A 132 -9.77 -8.78 8.05
N ILE A 133 -9.34 -9.04 9.30
CA ILE A 133 -10.07 -8.71 10.52
C ILE A 133 -9.09 -8.14 11.54
N TYR A 134 -9.41 -6.99 12.13
CA TYR A 134 -8.67 -6.40 13.24
C TYR A 134 -9.63 -5.96 14.35
N ARG A 135 -9.44 -6.48 15.58
CA ARG A 135 -10.29 -6.17 16.75
C ARG A 135 -11.81 -6.30 16.50
N GLY A 136 -12.21 -7.26 15.66
CA GLY A 136 -13.62 -7.47 15.28
C GLY A 136 -14.10 -6.63 14.10
N HIS A 137 -13.32 -5.66 13.63
CA HIS A 137 -13.58 -4.89 12.41
C HIS A 137 -13.08 -5.65 11.18
N LYS A 138 -13.91 -5.69 10.14
CA LYS A 138 -13.56 -6.31 8.86
C LYS A 138 -12.88 -5.29 7.95
N ASP A 139 -11.65 -4.90 8.29
CA ASP A 139 -10.94 -3.80 7.65
C ASP A 139 -10.89 -3.91 6.12
N PHE A 140 -10.57 -5.10 5.59
CA PHE A 140 -10.60 -5.36 4.15
C PHE A 140 -11.97 -5.06 3.52
N GLU A 141 -13.07 -5.55 4.11
CA GLU A 141 -14.42 -5.35 3.55
C GLU A 141 -14.85 -3.88 3.60
N ILE A 142 -14.48 -3.16 4.65
CA ILE A 142 -14.76 -1.73 4.81
C ILE A 142 -14.04 -0.93 3.72
N ILE A 143 -12.73 -1.13 3.54
CA ILE A 143 -11.94 -0.40 2.55
C ILE A 143 -12.34 -0.79 1.14
N HIS A 144 -12.63 -2.08 0.89
CA HIS A 144 -13.16 -2.55 -0.38
C HIS A 144 -14.43 -1.79 -0.76
N THR A 145 -15.40 -1.71 0.16
CA THR A 145 -16.68 -1.01 -0.09
C THR A 145 -16.46 0.47 -0.37
N PHE A 146 -15.52 1.10 0.33
CA PHE A 146 -15.14 2.49 0.08
C PHE A 146 -14.54 2.69 -1.31
N LEU A 147 -13.53 1.91 -1.68
CA LEU A 147 -12.87 2.01 -2.99
C LEU A 147 -13.87 1.75 -4.12
N GLU A 148 -14.73 0.76 -3.96
CA GLU A 148 -15.81 0.48 -4.91
C GLU A 148 -16.73 1.69 -5.08
N THR A 149 -17.16 2.30 -3.98
CA THR A 149 -18.00 3.51 -4.02
C THR A 149 -17.27 4.68 -4.68
N LEU A 150 -15.99 4.88 -4.38
CA LEU A 150 -15.17 5.94 -4.95
C LEU A 150 -15.10 5.82 -6.47
N TYR A 151 -14.72 4.65 -6.99
CA TYR A 151 -14.58 4.42 -8.43
C TYR A 151 -15.93 4.36 -9.16
N ILE A 152 -16.98 3.76 -8.58
CA ILE A 152 -18.31 3.72 -9.20
C ILE A 152 -18.94 5.12 -9.25
N SER A 153 -18.78 5.93 -8.20
CA SER A 153 -19.38 7.27 -8.16
C SER A 153 -18.87 8.17 -9.28
N ASN A 154 -17.63 7.93 -9.74
CA ASN A 154 -16.93 8.73 -10.74
C ASN A 154 -16.92 10.25 -10.45
N ARG A 155 -17.11 10.62 -9.18
CA ARG A 155 -17.13 12.03 -8.73
C ARG A 155 -15.73 12.54 -8.43
N LEU A 156 -14.83 11.66 -8.03
CA LEU A 156 -13.43 11.95 -7.72
C LEU A 156 -12.54 11.13 -8.66
N HIS A 157 -11.70 11.83 -9.43
CA HIS A 157 -10.72 11.19 -10.31
C HIS A 157 -9.36 11.23 -9.64
N LEU A 158 -8.84 10.06 -9.27
CA LEU A 158 -7.51 9.93 -8.70
C LEU A 158 -6.47 9.93 -9.83
N PRO A 159 -5.30 10.59 -9.67
CA PRO A 159 -4.19 10.54 -10.63
C PRO A 159 -3.41 9.20 -10.59
N LEU A 160 -4.05 8.11 -10.16
CA LEU A 160 -3.49 6.76 -10.12
C LEU A 160 -4.14 5.91 -11.21
N LYS A 161 -3.34 5.05 -11.85
CA LYS A 161 -3.84 4.04 -12.80
C LYS A 161 -4.62 2.93 -12.10
N GLY A 162 -4.29 2.62 -10.85
CA GLY A 162 -5.09 1.72 -10.03
C GLY A 162 -4.61 1.57 -8.60
N ILE A 163 -5.49 1.01 -7.77
CA ILE A 163 -5.22 0.70 -6.36
C ILE A 163 -5.42 -0.80 -6.15
N LEU A 164 -4.39 -1.47 -5.62
CA LEU A 164 -4.52 -2.85 -5.16
C LEU A 164 -4.80 -2.84 -3.65
N LEU A 165 -5.87 -3.50 -3.23
CA LEU A 165 -6.13 -3.80 -1.83
C LEU A 165 -5.80 -5.27 -1.57
N ILE A 166 -4.94 -5.55 -0.59
CA ILE A 166 -4.61 -6.90 -0.11
C ILE A 166 -5.10 -7.04 1.34
N GLY A 167 -5.81 -8.13 1.63
CA GLY A 167 -6.25 -8.56 2.95
C GLY A 167 -5.53 -9.82 3.39
N TYR A 168 -4.93 -9.86 4.57
CA TYR A 168 -4.22 -11.05 5.11
C TYR A 168 -4.82 -11.61 6.42
#